data_AF-A0A7H4N741-F1
#
_entry.id   AF-A0A7H4N741-F1
#
_cell.length_a   1.000
_cell.length_b   1.000
_cell.length_c   1.000
_cell.angle_alpha   90.00
_cell.angle_beta   90.00
_cell.angle_gamma   90.00
#
_symmetry.space_group_name_H-M   'P 1'
#
loop_
_entity.id
_entity.type
_entity.pdbx_description
1 polymer ?
#
loop_
_entity_poly.entity_id
_entity_poly.type
_entity_poly.pdbx_seq_one_letter_code
_entity_poly.pdbx_strand_id
1 'polypeptide(L)' 'MGFPGYFLIVMEFIQWSKDNGVPVGPGRGSGAGSLVAYALKITDLDPLEFDPAVRTFP' A
#
# COMPACT_ATOMS: atom_id res chain seq x y z
N MET A 1 -8.00 -11.20 -13.10
CA MET A 1 -7.20 -10.00 -13.46
C MET A 1 -5.73 -10.32 -13.20
N GLY A 2 -4.87 -10.25 -14.22
CA GLY A 2 -3.49 -10.74 -14.18
C GLY A 2 -2.47 -9.75 -13.61
N PHE A 3 -2.69 -9.26 -12.38
CA PHE A 3 -1.80 -8.28 -11.73
C PHE A 3 -0.88 -8.79 -10.59
N PRO A 4 -0.70 -10.10 -10.31
CA PRO A 4 0.11 -10.50 -9.15
C PRO A 4 1.56 -10.03 -9.28
N GLY A 5 2.14 -10.07 -10.48
CA GLY A 5 3.51 -9.58 -10.72
C GLY A 5 3.68 -8.09 -10.41
N TYR A 6 2.66 -7.27 -10.67
CA TYR A 6 2.69 -5.84 -10.34
C TYR A 6 2.79 -5.62 -8.83
N PHE A 7 1.99 -6.33 -8.04
CA PHE A 7 2.03 -6.23 -6.57
C PHE A 7 3.37 -6.70 -6.00
N LEU A 8 3.95 -7.78 -6.56
CA LEU A 8 5.25 -8.29 -6.12
C LEU A 8 6.39 -7.31 -6.42
N ILE A 9 6.40 -6.68 -7.59
CA ILE A 9 7.40 -5.66 -7.94
C ILE A 9 7.29 -4.47 -6.99
N VAL A 10 6.07 -3.94 -6.78
CA VAL A 10 5.85 -2.78 -5.90
C VAL A 10 6.24 -3.09 -4.45
N MET A 11 5.87 -4.28 -3.95
CA MET A 11 6.25 -4.75 -2.63
C MET A 11 7.76 -4.76 -2.46
N GLU A 12 8.49 -5.34 -3.43
CA GLU A 12 9.95 -5.47 -3.36
C GLU A 12 10.62 -4.09 -3.27
N PHE A 13 10.23 -3.14 -4.14
CA PHE A 13 10.77 -1.78 -4.10
C PHE A 13 10.49 -1.05 -2.78
N ILE A 14 9.28 -1.20 -2.22
CA ILE A 14 8.94 -0.57 -0.94
C ILE A 14 9.74 -1.17 0.20
N GLN A 15 9.86 -2.50 0.24
CA GLN A 15 10.60 -3.18 1.29
C GLN A 15 12.09 -2.83 1.21
N TRP A 16 12.68 -2.87 0.02
CA TRP A 16 14.07 -2.45 -0.19
C TRP A 16 14.29 -1.00 0.26
N SER A 17 13.37 -0.09 -0.07
CA SER A 17 13.46 1.32 0.36
C SER A 17 13.48 1.46 1.88
N LYS A 18 12.56 0.76 2.57
CA LYS A 18 12.49 0.72 4.04
C LYS A 18 13.80 0.17 4.64
N ASP A 19 14.33 -0.91 4.09
CA ASP A 19 15.55 -1.56 4.58
C ASP A 19 16.83 -0.72 4.37
N ASN A 20 16.81 0.19 3.38
CA ASN A 20 17.94 1.08 3.06
C ASN A 20 17.79 2.50 3.61
N GLY A 21 16.81 2.74 4.49
CA GLY A 21 16.59 4.05 5.11
C GLY A 21 16.07 5.12 4.13
N VAL A 22 15.49 4.71 3.00
CA VAL A 22 14.80 5.60 2.07
C VAL A 22 13.37 5.80 2.59
N PRO A 23 12.95 7.04 2.92
CA PRO A 23 11.62 7.28 3.47
C PRO A 23 10.50 6.88 2.50
N VAL A 24 9.53 6.12 3.01
CA VAL A 24 8.31 5.73 2.28
C VAL A 24 7.10 6.19 3.10
N GLY A 25 6.16 6.88 2.46
CA GLY A 25 4.93 7.31 3.11
C GLY A 25 3.96 6.14 3.36
N PRO A 26 2.95 6.32 4.23
CA PRO A 26 2.09 5.23 4.73
C PRO A 26 1.12 4.64 3.69
N GLY A 27 1.02 5.20 2.49
CA GLY A 27 0.06 4.79 1.45
C GLY A 27 -0.81 5.97 0.99
N ARG A 28 -1.26 5.94 -0.28
CA ARG A 28 -2.10 7.01 -0.86
C ARG A 28 -3.03 6.48 -1.95
N GLY A 29 -4.10 7.23 -2.23
CA GLY A 29 -5.08 6.89 -3.26
C GLY A 29 -5.83 5.59 -2.97
N SER A 30 -6.47 5.01 -3.98
CA SER A 30 -7.25 3.77 -3.83
C SER A 30 -6.43 2.56 -3.39
N GLY A 31 -5.12 2.57 -3.65
CA GLY A 31 -4.20 1.50 -3.21
C GLY A 31 -4.05 1.40 -1.69
N ALA A 32 -4.26 2.51 -0.96
CA ALA A 32 -4.26 2.51 0.51
C ALA A 32 -5.40 1.69 1.11
N GLY A 33 -6.52 1.58 0.38
CA GLY A 33 -7.69 0.81 0.81
C GLY A 33 -7.63 -0.69 0.49
N SER A 34 -6.54 -1.17 -0.10
CA SER A 34 -6.40 -2.57 -0.48
C SER A 34 -5.88 -3.41 0.68
N LEU A 35 -6.70 -4.38 1.13
CA LEU A 35 -6.27 -5.37 2.13
C LEU A 35 -5.06 -6.17 1.67
N VAL A 36 -4.96 -6.46 0.37
CA VAL A 36 -3.78 -7.12 -0.20
C VAL A 36 -2.56 -6.22 -0.10
N ALA A 37 -2.68 -4.92 -0.41
CA ALA A 37 -1.56 -3.99 -0.28
C ALA A 37 -1.09 -3.87 1.18
N TYR A 38 -2.01 -3.86 2.13
CA TYR A 38 -1.70 -3.82 3.55
C TYR A 38 -0.97 -5.10 4.01
N ALA A 39 -1.50 -6.28 3.65
CA ALA A 39 -0.88 -7.56 3.98
C ALA A 39 0.54 -7.72 3.40
N LEU A 40 0.79 -7.11 2.23
CA LEU A 40 2.09 -7.10 1.57
C LEU A 40 2.99 -5.93 2.02
N LYS A 41 2.59 -5.14 3.03
CA LYS A 41 3.33 -3.97 3.56
C LYS A 41 3.62 -2.88 2.53
N ILE A 42 2.83 -2.85 1.46
CA ILE A 42 2.85 -1.79 0.43
C ILE A 42 2.21 -0.51 0.99
N THR A 43 1.19 -0.66 1.82
CA THR A 43 0.57 0.42 2.60
C THR A 43 0.65 0.06 4.07
N ASP A 44 0.83 1.06 4.92
CA ASP A 44 0.84 0.94 6.38
C ASP A 44 -0.54 1.33 6.97
N LEU A 45 -1.50 1.72 6.13
CA LEU A 45 -2.89 2.01 6.51
C LEU A 45 -3.72 0.72 6.58
N ASP A 46 -4.31 0.42 7.75
CA ASP A 46 -5.21 -0.72 7.93
C ASP A 46 -6.58 -0.41 7.27
N PRO A 47 -6.94 -1.12 6.18
CA PRO A 47 -8.19 -0.86 5.45
C PRO A 47 -9.44 -1.39 6.15
N LEU A 48 -9.31 -2.10 7.27
CA LEU A 48 -10.44 -2.52 8.11
C LEU A 48 -10.72 -1.50 9.22
N GLU A 49 -9.70 -0.74 9.63
CA GLU A 49 -9.83 0.34 10.60
C GLU A 49 -10.34 1.64 9.96
N PHE A 50 -9.99 1.87 8.69
CA PHE A 50 -10.44 3.03 7.90
C PHE A 50 -11.34 2.58 6.76
N ASP A 51 -12.58 3.09 6.68
CA ASP A 51 -13.43 2.88 5.50
C ASP A 51 -12.73 3.47 4.25
N PRO A 52 -12.22 2.63 3.34
CA PRO A 52 -11.44 3.11 2.20
C PRO A 52 -12.29 3.83 1.14
N ALA A 53 -13.62 3.77 1.24
CA ALA A 53 -14.54 4.50 0.38
C ALA A 53 -14.89 5.91 0.91
N VAL A 54 -14.60 6.23 2.17
CA VAL A 54 -15.05 7.47 2.83
C VAL A 54 -13.87 8.38 3.22
N ARG A 55 -13.18 8.91 2.20
CA ARG A 55 -12.68 10.29 2.13
C ARG A 55 -11.87 10.49 0.84
N THR A 56 -12.56 10.63 -0.29
CA THR A 56 -12.14 11.70 -1.21
C THR A 56 -12.31 12.99 -0.42
N PHE A 57 -11.21 13.65 -0.07
CA PHE A 57 -11.26 14.97 0.54
C PHE A 57 -12.17 15.87 -0.34
N PRO A 58 -13.12 16.64 0.24
CA PRO A 58 -13.72 17.76 -0.49
C PRO A 58 -12.66 18.80 -0.85
#